data_AF-A0A7W0UAM4-F1
#
_entry.id   AF-A0A7W0UAM4-F1
#
_cell.length_a   1.000
_cell.length_b   1.000
_cell.length_c   1.000
_cell.angle_alpha   90.00
_cell.angle_beta   90.00
_cell.angle_gamma   90.00
#
_symmetry.space_group_name_H-M   'P 1'
#
loop_
_entity.id
_entity.type
_entity.pdbx_description
1 polymer ?
#
loop_
_entity_poly.entity_id
_entity_poly.type
_entity_poly.pdbx_seq_one_letter_code
_entity_poly.pdbx_strand_id
1 'polypeptide(L)'
;MVHTRDIATEPFPPSDREPGEERGDDEQVTGSLERVVKPDAARHDPRLAEVRDVAFPVALRGYEREAVDTYVKRVNRLISDFEASRSPDAEVRRALDQVGEETSGILRRAQQAATDITARSRASADDRIREAEGEARALTADAEERVRELEADFGRIWSERDRLLEEVRDLAERLLATADDATERFPTADEQEAIAATREDTASMPALEPGRPAEAELAFEAGVGTAGGAYGEAPAVSEPF
;
A
#
# COMPACT_ATOMS: atom_id res chain seq x y z
N MET A 1 12.40 -20.14 33.40
CA MET A 1 13.48 -19.91 32.42
C MET A 1 12.83 -19.21 31.24
N VAL A 2 12.81 -17.88 31.27
CA VAL A 2 12.15 -17.05 30.25
C VAL A 2 13.18 -16.78 29.15
N HIS A 3 12.86 -17.08 27.90
CA HIS A 3 13.66 -16.69 26.75
C HIS A 3 12.95 -15.54 26.04
N THR A 4 13.38 -14.33 26.37
CA THR A 4 13.10 -13.14 25.57
C THR A 4 13.90 -13.26 24.28
N ARG A 5 13.23 -13.32 23.12
CA ARG A 5 13.90 -13.21 21.82
C ARG A 5 14.13 -11.73 21.52
N ASP A 6 15.40 -11.37 21.38
CA ASP A 6 15.87 -10.09 20.88
C ASP A 6 15.30 -9.82 19.48
N ILE A 7 14.66 -8.66 19.35
CA ILE A 7 14.34 -8.04 18.07
C ILE A 7 15.66 -7.47 17.54
N ALA A 8 16.24 -8.15 16.56
CA ALA A 8 17.42 -7.66 15.85
C ALA A 8 17.05 -6.40 15.06
N THR A 9 17.38 -5.24 15.63
CA THR A 9 17.57 -3.99 14.89
C THR A 9 18.85 -4.15 14.08
N GLU A 10 18.74 -4.42 12.78
CA GLU A 10 19.90 -4.31 11.88
C GLU A 10 20.30 -2.83 11.75
N PRO A 11 21.54 -2.45 12.09
CA PRO A 11 22.02 -1.09 11.86
C PRO A 11 22.30 -0.90 10.37
N PHE A 12 21.72 0.16 9.80
CA PHE A 12 22.10 0.72 8.50
C PHE A 12 23.63 0.77 8.38
N PRO A 13 24.24 0.36 7.25
CA PRO A 13 25.67 0.50 7.07
C PRO A 13 26.07 1.99 7.06
N PRO A 14 27.20 2.37 7.69
CA PRO A 14 27.69 3.75 7.61
C PRO A 14 28.05 4.07 6.16
N SER A 15 27.43 5.11 5.63
CA SER A 15 27.77 5.69 4.34
C SER A 15 29.13 6.40 4.46
N ASP A 16 30.21 5.68 4.19
CA ASP A 16 31.47 6.30 3.80
C ASP A 16 31.32 6.80 2.36
N ARG A 17 30.63 7.93 2.20
CA ARG A 17 30.80 8.82 1.06
C ARG A 17 31.49 10.06 1.57
N GLU A 18 32.75 10.20 1.16
CA GLU A 18 33.47 11.46 1.26
C GLU A 18 32.62 12.60 0.66
N PRO A 19 32.62 13.80 1.26
CA PRO A 19 32.05 14.97 0.63
C PRO A 19 32.95 15.35 -0.55
N GLY A 20 32.68 14.75 -1.70
CA GLY A 20 33.13 15.26 -2.98
C GLY A 20 32.53 16.65 -3.17
N GLU A 21 33.41 17.63 -3.24
CA GLU A 21 33.15 19.00 -3.66
C GLU A 21 32.54 19.00 -5.07
N GLU A 22 31.23 18.79 -5.20
CA GLU A 22 30.52 19.23 -6.40
C GLU A 22 30.18 20.70 -6.19
N ARG A 23 31.14 21.53 -6.62
CA ARG A 23 30.88 22.90 -7.05
C ARG A 23 29.69 22.88 -8.00
N GLY A 24 28.53 23.27 -7.47
CA GLY A 24 27.43 23.75 -8.29
C GLY A 24 27.90 25.03 -8.96
N ASP A 25 28.50 24.89 -10.13
CA ASP A 25 28.58 25.95 -11.12
C ASP A 25 27.14 26.21 -11.59
N ASP A 26 26.39 26.97 -10.78
CA ASP A 26 25.25 27.75 -11.25
C ASP A 26 25.80 28.82 -12.19
N GLU A 27 26.20 28.38 -13.38
CA GLU A 27 26.52 29.27 -14.49
C GLU A 27 25.21 29.93 -14.88
N GLN A 28 25.04 31.15 -14.36
CA GLN A 28 24.03 32.09 -14.76
C GLN A 28 24.06 32.23 -16.27
N VAL A 29 23.23 31.47 -16.98
CA VAL A 29 22.85 31.77 -18.37
C VAL A 29 21.84 32.91 -18.34
N THR A 30 22.24 34.05 -17.76
CA THR A 30 21.74 35.37 -18.12
C THR A 30 22.68 35.95 -19.18
N GLY A 31 22.98 35.13 -20.19
CA GLY A 31 23.72 35.53 -21.38
C GLY A 31 22.76 36.19 -22.35
N SER A 32 22.58 37.49 -22.19
CA SER A 32 22.50 38.43 -23.31
C SER A 32 21.54 38.05 -24.47
N LEU A 33 20.24 38.32 -24.29
CA LEU A 33 19.30 38.55 -25.40
C LEU A 33 19.60 39.86 -26.17
N GLU A 34 20.84 40.33 -26.15
CA GLU A 34 21.26 41.60 -26.76
C GLU A 34 21.87 41.36 -28.15
N ARG A 35 21.02 40.95 -29.09
CA ARG A 35 21.03 41.52 -30.45
C ARG A 35 19.81 41.06 -31.23
N VAL A 36 18.69 41.74 -31.00
CA VAL A 36 17.70 41.89 -32.07
C VAL A 36 18.38 42.75 -33.14
N VAL A 37 19.08 42.09 -34.07
CA VAL A 37 19.56 42.72 -35.30
C VAL A 37 18.30 43.19 -36.03
N LYS A 38 18.08 44.51 -36.01
CA LYS A 38 17.05 45.15 -36.83
C LYS A 38 17.33 44.80 -38.30
N PRO A 39 16.44 44.11 -39.02
CA PRO A 39 16.56 44.00 -40.45
C PRO A 39 15.65 45.06 -41.06
N ASP A 40 16.19 46.21 -41.50
CA ASP A 40 15.66 46.86 -42.72
C ASP A 40 16.36 48.11 -43.25
N ALA A 41 17.54 48.51 -42.75
CA ALA A 41 18.21 49.69 -43.31
C ALA A 41 19.03 49.43 -44.59
N ALA A 42 19.18 48.17 -45.03
CA ALA A 42 20.21 47.77 -46.00
C ALA A 42 19.69 47.30 -47.37
N ARG A 43 18.44 47.60 -47.76
CA ARG A 43 17.94 47.19 -49.10
C ARG A 43 18.28 48.16 -50.24
N HIS A 44 18.91 49.29 -49.94
CA HIS A 44 19.49 50.16 -50.96
C HIS A 44 21.02 50.17 -50.80
N ASP A 45 21.68 49.27 -51.52
CA ASP A 45 23.12 49.35 -51.67
C ASP A 45 23.44 50.66 -52.44
N PRO A 46 24.14 51.63 -51.84
CA PRO A 46 24.46 52.91 -52.50
C PRO A 46 25.23 52.72 -53.80
N ARG A 47 25.94 51.60 -53.97
CA ARG A 47 26.67 51.26 -55.20
C ARG A 47 25.76 50.93 -56.38
N LEU A 48 24.55 50.43 -56.10
CA LEU A 48 23.50 50.18 -57.10
C LEU A 48 22.77 51.47 -57.51
N ALA A 49 22.72 52.48 -56.63
CA ALA A 49 22.14 53.77 -56.94
C ALA A 49 23.00 54.55 -57.96
N GLU A 50 24.32 54.55 -57.79
CA GLU A 50 25.27 55.19 -58.72
C GLU A 50 25.28 54.59 -60.14
N VAL A 51 24.87 53.33 -60.28
CA VAL A 51 24.74 52.65 -61.57
C VAL A 51 23.41 52.97 -62.25
N ARG A 52 22.34 53.18 -61.48
CA ARG A 52 20.99 53.47 -62.00
C ARG A 52 20.86 54.88 -62.57
N ASP A 53 21.58 55.85 -62.00
CA ASP A 53 21.50 57.26 -62.35
C ASP A 53 22.70 57.72 -63.23
N VAL A 54 22.96 57.02 -64.34
CA VAL A 54 24.03 57.37 -65.28
C VAL A 54 23.48 58.02 -66.56
N ALA A 55 24.04 59.16 -66.93
CA ALA A 55 23.82 59.83 -68.21
C ALA A 55 25.06 59.70 -69.10
N PHE A 56 24.87 59.32 -70.36
CA PHE A 56 25.96 59.11 -71.32
C PHE A 56 26.14 60.31 -72.24
N PRO A 57 27.38 60.77 -72.47
CA PRO A 57 27.67 61.81 -73.45
C PRO A 57 27.25 61.40 -74.88
N VAL A 58 26.79 62.36 -75.68
CA VAL A 58 26.31 62.12 -77.05
C VAL A 58 27.33 62.66 -78.07
N ALA A 59 27.85 61.77 -78.91
CA ALA A 59 28.69 62.07 -80.07
C ALA A 59 27.85 62.19 -81.36
N LEU A 60 28.48 62.62 -82.47
CA LEU A 60 27.85 62.89 -83.78
C LEU A 60 26.95 61.76 -84.35
N ARG A 61 27.02 60.55 -83.81
CA ARG A 61 26.22 59.38 -84.22
C ARG A 61 25.66 58.52 -83.07
N GLY A 62 25.46 59.09 -81.88
CA GLY A 62 24.88 58.39 -80.72
C GLY A 62 25.70 58.52 -79.45
N TYR A 63 25.53 57.61 -78.49
CA TYR A 63 26.29 57.64 -77.24
C TYR A 63 27.78 57.39 -77.44
N GLU A 64 28.60 58.05 -76.64
CA GLU A 64 30.05 57.85 -76.61
C GLU A 64 30.39 56.43 -76.18
N ARG A 65 30.98 55.67 -77.10
CA ARG A 65 31.27 54.25 -76.89
C ARG A 65 32.20 53.99 -75.71
N GLU A 66 33.18 54.85 -75.48
CA GLU A 66 34.15 54.70 -74.38
C GLU A 66 33.51 54.87 -72.99
N ALA A 67 32.58 55.82 -72.87
CA ALA A 67 31.78 56.02 -71.66
C ALA A 67 30.87 54.81 -71.37
N VAL A 68 30.25 54.26 -72.40
CA VAL A 68 29.42 53.04 -72.30
C VAL A 68 30.26 51.83 -71.92
N ASP A 69 31.42 51.59 -72.56
CA ASP A 69 32.31 50.47 -72.25
C ASP A 69 32.82 50.53 -70.79
N THR A 70 33.12 51.73 -70.30
CA THR A 70 33.56 51.93 -68.91
C THR A 70 32.43 51.63 -67.92
N TYR A 71 31.21 52.06 -68.23
CA TYR A 71 30.02 51.74 -67.44
C TYR A 71 29.73 50.23 -67.45
N VAL A 72 29.74 49.58 -68.61
CA VAL A 72 29.52 48.13 -68.74
C VAL A 72 30.56 47.34 -67.93
N LYS A 73 31.85 47.73 -67.97
CA LYS A 73 32.89 47.12 -67.13
C LYS A 73 32.60 47.29 -65.63
N ARG A 74 32.10 48.45 -65.21
CA ARG A 74 31.72 48.72 -63.80
C ARG A 74 30.52 47.87 -63.37
N VAL A 75 29.48 47.80 -64.19
CA VAL A 75 28.28 46.98 -63.94
C VAL A 75 28.65 45.51 -63.84
N ASN A 76 29.45 44.99 -64.77
CA ASN A 76 29.90 43.60 -64.74
C ASN A 76 30.69 43.29 -63.46
N ARG A 77 31.55 44.21 -63.00
CA ARG A 77 32.25 44.06 -61.72
C ARG A 77 31.29 44.02 -60.53
N LEU A 78 30.29 44.89 -60.50
CA LEU A 78 29.27 44.90 -59.45
C LEU A 78 28.46 43.60 -59.42
N ILE A 79 28.10 43.08 -60.60
CA ILE A 79 27.37 41.81 -60.74
C ILE A 79 28.21 40.67 -60.15
N SER A 80 29.50 40.60 -60.49
CA SER A 80 30.41 39.58 -59.93
C SER A 80 30.55 39.69 -58.41
N ASP A 81 30.64 40.90 -57.86
CA ASP A 81 30.72 41.11 -56.41
C ASP A 81 29.42 40.68 -55.69
N PHE A 82 28.25 40.88 -56.31
CA PHE A 82 26.96 40.40 -55.78
C PHE A 82 26.77 38.89 -55.90
N GLU A 83 27.20 38.29 -56.99
CA GLU A 83 27.17 36.83 -57.15
C GLU A 83 28.09 36.15 -56.13
N ALA A 84 29.27 36.74 -55.89
CA ALA A 84 30.22 36.28 -54.88
C ALA A 84 29.68 36.40 -53.45
N SER A 85 28.85 37.39 -53.13
CA SER A 85 28.25 37.56 -51.79
C SER A 85 26.96 36.77 -51.57
N ARG A 86 26.18 36.49 -52.62
CA ARG A 86 25.00 35.62 -52.54
C ARG A 86 25.33 34.15 -52.28
N SER A 87 26.52 33.68 -52.70
CA SER A 87 26.95 32.30 -52.44
C SER A 87 27.16 32.01 -50.94
N PRO A 88 27.92 32.83 -50.17
CA PRO A 88 28.00 32.73 -48.72
C PRO A 88 26.63 32.77 -48.02
N ASP A 89 25.74 33.68 -48.41
CA ASP A 89 24.40 33.76 -47.80
C ASP A 89 23.57 32.50 -48.05
N ALA A 90 23.69 31.91 -49.24
CA ALA A 90 23.02 30.65 -49.58
C ALA A 90 23.60 29.46 -48.81
N GLU A 91 24.91 29.46 -48.53
CA GLU A 91 25.57 28.45 -47.70
C GLU A 91 25.17 28.56 -46.23
N VAL A 92 25.13 29.78 -45.67
CA VAL A 92 24.68 30.03 -44.30
C VAL A 92 23.22 29.58 -44.11
N ARG A 93 22.33 29.89 -45.06
CA ARG A 93 20.94 29.42 -45.01
C ARG A 93 20.85 27.90 -44.99
N ARG A 94 21.60 27.21 -45.87
CA ARG A 94 21.63 25.75 -45.89
C ARG A 94 22.16 25.16 -44.58
N ALA A 95 23.20 25.78 -43.99
CA ALA A 95 23.72 25.34 -42.70
C ALA A 95 22.69 25.50 -41.58
N LEU A 96 21.94 26.61 -41.56
CA LEU A 96 20.86 26.84 -40.59
C LEU A 96 19.70 25.86 -40.78
N ASP A 97 19.30 25.59 -42.04
CA ASP A 97 18.27 24.60 -42.33
C ASP A 97 18.69 23.21 -41.85
N GLN A 98 19.94 22.81 -42.11
CA GLN A 98 20.49 21.53 -41.65
C GLN A 98 20.52 21.42 -40.12
N VAL A 99 20.96 22.46 -39.41
CA VAL A 99 20.94 22.50 -37.93
C VAL A 99 19.51 22.46 -37.41
N GLY A 100 18.56 23.11 -38.08
CA GLY A 100 17.14 23.07 -37.74
C GLY A 100 16.53 21.67 -37.89
N GLU A 101 16.88 20.96 -38.98
CA GLU A 101 16.49 19.57 -39.20
C GLU A 101 17.08 18.63 -38.15
N GLU A 102 18.37 18.78 -37.84
CA GLU A 102 19.06 17.99 -36.83
C GLU A 102 18.44 18.20 -35.45
N THR A 103 18.23 19.46 -35.06
CA THR A 103 17.62 19.85 -33.78
C THR A 103 16.21 19.27 -33.67
N SER A 104 15.40 19.41 -34.72
CA SER A 104 14.05 18.83 -34.76
C SER A 104 14.08 17.30 -34.66
N GLY A 105 15.08 16.66 -35.27
CA GLY A 105 15.32 15.22 -35.16
C GLY A 105 15.68 14.79 -33.73
N ILE A 106 16.51 15.56 -33.03
CA ILE A 106 16.86 15.33 -31.62
C ILE A 106 15.59 15.47 -30.75
N LEU A 107 14.83 16.55 -30.91
CA LEU A 107 13.60 16.78 -30.14
C LEU A 107 12.57 15.67 -30.33
N ARG A 108 12.36 15.21 -31.58
CA ARG A 108 11.45 14.09 -31.85
C ARG A 108 11.92 12.79 -31.18
N ARG A 109 13.22 12.48 -31.23
CA ARG A 109 13.78 11.30 -30.56
C ARG A 109 13.68 11.40 -29.04
N ALA A 110 13.94 12.58 -28.47
CA ALA A 110 13.78 12.82 -27.04
C ALA A 110 12.33 12.65 -26.59
N GLN A 111 11.37 13.19 -27.36
CA GLN A 111 9.94 13.04 -27.07
C GLN A 111 9.48 11.57 -27.16
N GLN A 112 9.95 10.85 -28.18
CA GLN A 112 9.67 9.42 -28.33
C GLN A 112 10.23 8.64 -27.13
N ALA A 113 11.49 8.86 -26.78
CA ALA A 113 12.13 8.21 -25.64
C ALA A 113 11.41 8.53 -24.32
N ALA A 114 11.00 9.78 -24.10
CA ALA A 114 10.24 10.18 -22.91
C ALA A 114 8.87 9.46 -22.85
N THR A 115 8.19 9.34 -23.98
CA THR A 115 6.91 8.63 -24.08
C THR A 115 7.10 7.14 -23.81
N ASP A 116 8.13 6.51 -24.37
CA ASP A 116 8.45 5.11 -24.17
C ASP A 116 8.88 4.80 -22.73
N ILE A 117 9.65 5.69 -22.10
CA ILE A 117 9.99 5.59 -20.68
C ILE A 117 8.72 5.69 -19.83
N THR A 118 7.87 6.69 -20.10
CA THR A 118 6.62 6.87 -19.34
C THR A 118 5.69 5.67 -19.47
N ALA A 119 5.52 5.14 -20.68
CA ALA A 119 4.70 3.96 -20.94
C ALA A 119 5.23 2.72 -20.20
N ARG A 120 6.55 2.46 -20.29
CA ARG A 120 7.18 1.33 -19.59
C ARG A 120 7.11 1.47 -18.07
N SER A 121 7.34 2.67 -17.54
CA SER A 121 7.24 2.92 -16.10
C SER A 121 5.83 2.70 -15.58
N ARG A 122 4.81 3.14 -16.32
CA ARG A 122 3.40 2.88 -15.97
C ARG A 122 3.08 1.39 -16.00
N ALA A 123 3.42 0.70 -17.09
CA ALA A 123 3.19 -0.73 -17.20
C ALA A 123 3.86 -1.52 -16.07
N SER A 124 5.12 -1.21 -15.74
CA SER A 124 5.83 -1.85 -14.64
C SER A 124 5.25 -1.53 -13.26
N ALA A 125 4.75 -0.31 -13.06
CA ALA A 125 4.05 0.05 -11.82
C ALA A 125 2.73 -0.73 -11.68
N ASP A 126 1.95 -0.82 -12.76
CA ASP A 126 0.70 -1.60 -12.78
C ASP A 126 0.95 -3.09 -12.56
N ASP A 127 2.03 -3.64 -13.14
CA ASP A 127 2.47 -5.02 -12.89
C ASP A 127 2.79 -5.24 -11.41
N ARG A 128 3.59 -4.34 -10.81
CA ARG A 128 3.96 -4.42 -9.38
C ARG A 128 2.76 -4.29 -8.45
N ILE A 129 1.80 -3.43 -8.78
CA ILE A 129 0.56 -3.30 -8.00
C ILE A 129 -0.24 -4.60 -8.08
N ARG A 130 -0.42 -5.16 -9.29
CA ARG A 130 -1.13 -6.42 -9.47
C ARG A 130 -0.48 -7.59 -8.73
N GLU A 131 0.85 -7.66 -8.78
CA GLU A 131 1.64 -8.66 -8.05
C GLU A 131 1.45 -8.51 -6.53
N ALA A 132 1.66 -7.30 -6.00
CA ALA A 132 1.51 -7.03 -4.57
C ALA A 132 0.08 -7.28 -4.07
N GLU A 133 -0.94 -6.94 -4.86
CA GLU A 133 -2.34 -7.28 -4.53
C GLU A 133 -2.58 -8.79 -4.54
N GLY A 134 -1.99 -9.51 -5.49
CA GLY A 134 -2.06 -10.97 -5.56
C GLY A 134 -1.43 -11.62 -4.33
N GLU A 135 -0.22 -11.19 -3.97
CA GLU A 135 0.50 -11.65 -2.78
C GLU A 135 -0.26 -11.32 -1.48
N ALA A 136 -0.78 -10.10 -1.35
CA ALA A 136 -1.57 -9.71 -0.19
C ALA A 136 -2.82 -10.58 -0.03
N ARG A 137 -3.55 -10.84 -1.12
CA ARG A 137 -4.73 -11.73 -1.10
C ARG A 137 -4.34 -13.16 -0.73
N ALA A 138 -3.22 -13.67 -1.27
CA ALA A 138 -2.73 -15.00 -0.94
C ALA A 138 -2.33 -15.11 0.54
N LEU A 139 -1.63 -14.11 1.07
CA LEU A 139 -1.23 -14.06 2.48
C LEU A 139 -2.45 -13.98 3.41
N THR A 140 -3.45 -13.17 3.07
CA THR A 140 -4.70 -13.11 3.85
C THR A 140 -5.43 -14.45 3.83
N ALA A 141 -5.55 -15.09 2.67
CA ALA A 141 -6.21 -16.40 2.56
C ALA A 141 -5.48 -17.49 3.37
N ASP A 142 -4.15 -17.51 3.32
CA ASP A 142 -3.31 -18.44 4.12
C ASP A 142 -3.46 -18.16 5.63
N ALA A 143 -3.44 -16.90 6.04
CA ALA A 143 -3.65 -16.52 7.44
C ALA A 143 -5.04 -16.92 7.94
N GLU A 144 -6.09 -16.68 7.15
CA GLU A 144 -7.45 -17.10 7.46
C GLU A 144 -7.59 -18.62 7.55
N GLU A 145 -6.89 -19.37 6.68
CA GLU A 145 -6.83 -20.82 6.76
C GLU A 145 -6.16 -21.29 8.04
N ARG A 146 -5.04 -20.67 8.40
CA ARG A 146 -4.32 -21.00 9.64
C ARG A 146 -5.13 -20.68 10.88
N VAL A 147 -5.89 -19.58 10.88
CA VAL A 147 -6.82 -19.25 11.97
C VAL A 147 -7.91 -20.30 12.08
N ARG A 148 -8.54 -20.69 10.96
CA ARG A 148 -9.57 -21.75 10.96
C ARG A 148 -9.04 -23.08 11.48
N GLU A 149 -7.83 -23.48 11.08
CA GLU A 149 -7.17 -24.67 11.61
C GLU A 149 -6.96 -24.57 13.12
N LEU A 150 -6.47 -23.42 13.59
CA LEU A 150 -6.18 -23.21 15.00
C LEU A 150 -7.46 -23.19 15.85
N GLU A 151 -8.54 -22.60 15.35
CA GLU A 151 -9.86 -22.65 15.99
C GLU A 151 -10.39 -24.08 16.10
N ALA A 152 -10.22 -24.89 15.05
CA ALA A 152 -10.59 -26.30 15.09
C ALA A 152 -9.74 -27.08 16.11
N ASP A 153 -8.43 -26.81 16.18
CA ASP A 153 -7.52 -27.40 17.16
C ASP A 153 -7.92 -27.04 18.59
N PHE A 154 -8.20 -25.77 18.86
CA PHE A 154 -8.68 -25.33 20.16
C PHE A 154 -10.02 -25.97 20.51
N GLY A 155 -10.96 -26.05 19.57
CA GLY A 155 -12.24 -26.74 19.78
C GLY A 155 -12.06 -28.20 20.20
N ARG A 156 -11.10 -28.91 19.58
CA ARG A 156 -10.74 -30.28 19.98
C ARG A 156 -10.16 -30.35 21.38
N ILE A 157 -9.21 -29.47 21.71
CA ILE A 157 -8.57 -29.43 23.04
C ILE A 157 -9.61 -29.14 24.13
N TRP A 158 -10.53 -28.20 23.90
CA TRP A 158 -11.59 -27.87 24.85
C TRP A 158 -12.55 -29.02 25.07
N SER A 159 -12.97 -29.68 23.98
CA SER A 159 -13.82 -30.87 24.07
C SER A 159 -13.16 -31.99 24.89
N GLU A 160 -11.86 -32.22 24.66
CA GLU A 160 -11.09 -33.21 25.42
C GLU A 160 -10.95 -32.81 26.89
N ARG A 161 -10.68 -31.53 27.17
CA ARG A 161 -10.61 -31.03 28.55
C ARG A 161 -11.94 -31.26 29.28
N ASP A 162 -13.06 -30.91 28.67
CA ASP A 162 -14.36 -31.03 29.30
C ASP A 162 -14.69 -32.51 29.58
N ARG A 163 -14.38 -33.40 28.63
CA ARG A 163 -14.44 -34.84 28.83
C ARG A 163 -13.58 -35.31 30.00
N LEU A 164 -12.31 -34.92 30.05
CA LEU A 164 -11.40 -35.32 31.13
C LEU A 164 -11.86 -34.81 32.50
N LEU A 165 -12.44 -33.60 32.56
CA LEU A 165 -13.00 -33.06 33.80
C LEU A 165 -14.23 -33.85 34.27
N GLU A 166 -15.09 -34.28 33.34
CA GLU A 166 -16.22 -35.16 33.65
C GLU A 166 -15.72 -36.53 34.14
N GLU A 167 -14.74 -37.14 33.46
CA GLU A 167 -14.13 -38.41 33.87
C GLU A 167 -13.48 -38.32 35.27
N VAL A 168 -12.79 -37.22 35.58
CA VAL A 168 -12.20 -36.99 36.91
C VAL A 168 -13.28 -36.83 37.99
N ARG A 169 -14.39 -36.16 37.67
CA ARG A 169 -15.52 -36.00 38.60
C ARG A 169 -16.19 -37.34 38.89
N ASP A 170 -16.44 -38.14 37.86
CA ASP A 170 -16.99 -39.50 37.99
C ASP A 170 -16.08 -40.39 38.84
N LEU A 171 -14.76 -40.30 38.62
CA LEU A 171 -13.78 -41.05 39.42
C LEU A 171 -13.80 -40.61 40.89
N ALA A 172 -13.88 -39.30 41.16
CA ALA A 172 -13.96 -38.78 42.51
C ALA A 172 -15.24 -39.26 43.23
N GLU A 173 -16.38 -39.28 42.54
CA GLU A 173 -17.65 -39.79 43.09
C GLU A 173 -17.58 -41.29 43.40
N ARG A 174 -16.97 -42.10 42.51
CA ARG A 174 -16.74 -43.53 42.77
C ARG A 174 -15.81 -43.78 43.95
N LEU A 175 -14.75 -42.98 44.09
CA LEU A 175 -13.83 -43.07 45.22
C LEU A 175 -14.53 -42.68 46.53
N LEU A 176 -15.38 -41.65 46.51
CA LEU A 176 -16.20 -41.25 47.66
C LEU A 176 -17.16 -42.38 48.07
N ALA A 177 -17.92 -42.93 47.12
CA ALA A 177 -18.84 -44.04 47.38
C ALA A 177 -18.11 -45.27 47.93
N THR A 178 -16.92 -45.58 47.42
CA THR A 178 -16.09 -46.69 47.94
C THR A 178 -15.62 -46.41 49.37
N ALA A 179 -15.29 -45.16 49.69
CA ALA A 179 -14.90 -44.76 51.04
C ALA A 179 -16.09 -44.82 52.02
N ASP A 180 -17.29 -44.42 51.58
CA ASP A 180 -18.53 -44.53 52.36
C ASP A 180 -18.87 -46.00 52.65
N ASP A 181 -18.87 -46.87 51.62
CA ASP A 181 -19.05 -48.32 51.76
C ASP A 181 -18.04 -48.94 52.75
N ALA A 182 -16.78 -48.50 52.70
CA ALA A 182 -15.74 -48.97 53.62
C ALA A 182 -16.02 -48.51 55.06
N THR A 183 -16.52 -47.28 55.24
CA THR A 183 -16.89 -46.73 56.55
C THR A 183 -18.07 -47.51 57.16
N GLU A 184 -19.09 -47.82 56.34
CA GLU A 184 -20.21 -48.66 56.79
C GLU A 184 -19.79 -50.08 57.16
N ARG A 185 -18.86 -50.67 56.38
CA ARG A 185 -18.38 -52.04 56.63
C ARG A 185 -17.43 -52.14 57.81
N PHE A 186 -16.64 -51.10 58.07
CA PHE A 186 -15.63 -51.03 59.11
C PHE A 186 -15.85 -49.80 60.00
N PRO A 187 -16.93 -49.76 60.80
CA PRO A 187 -17.23 -48.63 61.68
C PRO A 187 -16.14 -48.43 62.72
N THR A 188 -15.87 -47.18 63.09
CA THR A 188 -14.88 -46.83 64.11
C THR A 188 -15.32 -47.28 65.52
N ALA A 189 -14.38 -47.37 66.48
CA ALA A 189 -14.70 -47.84 67.84
C ALA A 189 -15.79 -46.98 68.51
N ASP A 190 -15.75 -45.66 68.30
CA ASP A 190 -16.74 -44.72 68.83
C ASP A 190 -18.12 -44.92 68.15
N GLU A 191 -18.16 -45.21 66.85
CA GLU A 191 -19.40 -45.53 66.12
C GLU A 191 -19.97 -46.90 66.50
N GLN A 192 -19.12 -47.89 66.78
CA GLN A 192 -19.53 -49.20 67.28
C GLN A 192 -20.22 -49.10 68.65
N GLU A 193 -19.69 -48.27 69.54
CA GLU A 193 -20.29 -47.99 70.86
C GLU A 193 -21.65 -47.28 70.72
N ALA A 194 -21.76 -46.31 69.81
CA ALA A 194 -23.02 -45.62 69.51
C ALA A 194 -24.10 -46.55 68.88
N ILE A 195 -23.69 -47.44 67.96
CA ILE A 195 -24.57 -48.44 67.34
C ILE A 195 -25.04 -49.48 68.36
N ALA A 196 -24.17 -49.89 69.28
CA ALA A 196 -24.51 -50.82 70.37
C ALA A 196 -25.54 -50.19 71.34
N ALA A 197 -25.33 -48.94 71.76
CA ALA A 197 -26.26 -48.21 72.62
C ALA A 197 -27.65 -48.03 71.98
N THR A 198 -27.72 -47.78 70.67
CA THR A 198 -29.00 -47.64 69.93
C THR A 198 -29.74 -48.98 69.79
N ARG A 199 -29.03 -50.11 69.72
CA ARG A 199 -29.63 -51.46 69.68
C ARG A 199 -30.26 -51.87 71.01
N GLU A 200 -29.71 -51.45 72.14
CA GLU A 200 -30.30 -51.74 73.46
C GLU A 200 -31.63 -50.98 73.67
N ASP A 201 -31.75 -49.76 73.16
CA ASP A 201 -32.95 -48.93 73.31
C ASP A 201 -34.14 -49.44 72.45
N THR A 202 -33.85 -49.97 71.25
CA THR A 202 -34.87 -50.55 70.35
C THR A 202 -35.36 -51.95 70.75
N ALA A 203 -34.57 -52.69 71.53
CA ALA A 203 -34.99 -53.97 72.11
C ALA A 203 -36.03 -53.82 73.25
N SER A 204 -36.32 -52.58 73.68
CA SER A 204 -37.25 -52.24 74.76
C SER A 204 -38.57 -51.62 74.27
N MET A 205 -38.98 -51.86 73.02
CA MET A 205 -40.28 -51.43 72.47
C MET A 205 -41.24 -52.63 72.32
N PRO A 206 -42.49 -52.58 72.83
CA PRO A 206 -43.43 -53.70 72.72
C PRO A 206 -44.01 -53.84 71.30
N ALA A 207 -44.26 -55.09 70.88
CA ALA A 207 -44.86 -55.42 69.59
C ALA A 207 -46.32 -54.92 69.48
N LEU A 208 -46.62 -54.11 68.46
CA LEU A 208 -47.98 -53.67 68.12
C LEU A 208 -48.64 -54.68 67.17
N GLU A 209 -49.68 -55.36 67.66
CA GLU A 209 -50.61 -56.18 66.86
C GLU A 209 -51.59 -55.34 66.02
N PRO A 210 -52.10 -55.85 64.88
CA PRO A 210 -52.94 -55.09 63.95
C PRO A 210 -54.43 -55.14 64.33
N GLY A 211 -55.08 -53.98 64.49
CA GLY A 211 -56.51 -53.86 64.83
C GLY A 211 -57.22 -52.66 64.18
N ARG A 212 -58.22 -52.99 63.37
CA ARG A 212 -59.21 -52.24 62.56
C ARG A 212 -59.87 -50.94 63.14
N PRO A 213 -60.65 -50.20 62.31
CA PRO A 213 -60.62 -48.73 62.20
C PRO A 213 -61.75 -48.01 62.96
N ALA A 214 -61.55 -46.72 63.22
CA ALA A 214 -62.58 -45.70 63.43
C ALA A 214 -62.01 -44.39 62.89
N GLU A 215 -62.40 -43.96 61.70
CA GLU A 215 -63.49 -43.00 61.44
C GLU A 215 -63.22 -41.58 61.98
N ALA A 216 -62.84 -40.73 61.02
CA ALA A 216 -63.04 -39.30 60.84
C ALA A 216 -63.33 -38.41 62.06
N GLU A 217 -62.48 -37.38 62.22
CA GLU A 217 -63.00 -36.01 62.27
C GLU A 217 -62.07 -35.03 61.55
N LEU A 218 -62.69 -34.28 60.65
CA LEU A 218 -62.12 -33.30 59.74
C LEU A 218 -61.85 -31.98 60.47
N ALA A 219 -60.62 -31.46 60.36
CA ALA A 219 -60.37 -30.03 60.49
C ALA A 219 -59.42 -29.60 59.37
N PHE A 220 -60.05 -29.17 58.29
CA PHE A 220 -59.45 -28.52 57.13
C PHE A 220 -59.29 -27.04 57.45
N GLU A 221 -58.06 -26.53 57.49
CA GLU A 221 -57.81 -25.12 57.24
C GLU A 221 -56.67 -24.97 56.23
N ALA A 222 -57.07 -24.52 55.05
CA ALA A 222 -56.23 -24.26 53.91
C ALA A 222 -55.43 -22.96 54.12
N GLY A 223 -54.15 -23.03 53.80
CA GLY A 223 -53.27 -21.87 53.65
C GLY A 223 -52.44 -21.99 52.38
N VAL A 224 -53.12 -21.92 51.23
CA VAL A 224 -52.49 -21.75 49.91
C VAL A 224 -51.90 -20.34 49.84
N GLY A 225 -50.60 -20.26 49.57
CA GLY A 225 -49.87 -19.02 49.33
C GLY A 225 -48.88 -19.18 48.19
N THR A 226 -49.41 -19.26 46.97
CA THR A 226 -48.69 -19.14 45.69
C THR A 226 -48.15 -17.73 45.49
N ALA A 227 -46.86 -17.61 45.16
CA ALA A 227 -46.29 -16.53 44.33
C ALA A 227 -44.96 -17.07 43.77
N GLY A 228 -44.88 -17.44 42.48
CA GLY A 228 -44.41 -16.55 41.41
C GLY A 228 -42.88 -16.61 41.37
N GLY A 229 -42.21 -17.34 40.47
CA GLY A 229 -42.37 -17.28 39.03
C GLY A 229 -41.48 -16.17 38.47
N ALA A 230 -40.22 -16.48 38.16
CA ALA A 230 -39.44 -15.85 37.08
C ALA A 230 -38.10 -16.58 36.92
N TYR A 231 -38.07 -17.51 35.97
CA TYR A 231 -36.85 -17.89 35.27
C TYR A 231 -36.35 -16.71 34.44
N GLY A 232 -35.08 -16.77 34.06
CA GLY A 232 -34.28 -15.65 33.62
C GLY A 232 -34.71 -14.96 32.33
N GLU A 233 -34.17 -13.76 32.17
CA GLU A 233 -33.90 -13.21 30.86
C GLU A 233 -32.47 -12.66 30.86
N ALA A 234 -31.73 -13.05 29.83
CA ALA A 234 -30.32 -12.81 29.61
C ALA A 234 -29.99 -11.32 29.42
N PRO A 235 -28.74 -10.90 29.64
CA PRO A 235 -28.31 -9.56 29.29
C PRO A 235 -28.38 -9.38 27.76
N ALA A 236 -29.02 -8.29 27.34
CA ALA A 236 -28.98 -7.81 25.96
C ALA A 236 -27.52 -7.57 25.54
N VAL A 237 -27.02 -8.42 24.66
CA VAL A 237 -25.83 -8.17 23.86
C VAL A 237 -26.20 -7.07 22.86
N SER A 238 -25.67 -5.88 23.08
CA SER A 238 -25.68 -4.80 22.10
C SER A 238 -24.30 -4.76 21.45
N GLU A 239 -24.16 -5.37 20.27
CA GLU A 239 -23.10 -5.06 19.31
C GLU A 239 -23.63 -4.06 18.25
N PRO A 240 -22.82 -3.56 17.30
CA PRO A 240 -22.17 -2.26 17.41
C PRO A 240 -22.55 -1.32 16.25
N PHE A 241 -22.04 -0.09 16.31
CA PHE A 241 -21.81 0.75 15.13
C PHE A 241 -20.36 0.64 14.69
#